data_AF-A0A0R1U7B8-F1
#
_entry.id   AF-A0A0R1U7B8-F1
#
_cell.length_a   1.000
_cell.length_b   1.000
_cell.length_c   1.000
_cell.angle_alpha   90.00
_cell.angle_beta   90.00
_cell.angle_gamma   90.00
#
_symmetry.space_group_name_H-M   'P 1'
#
loop_
_entity.id
_entity.type
_entity.pdbx_description
1 polymer ?
#
loop_
_entity_poly.entity_id
_entity_poly.type
_entity_poly.pdbx_seq_one_letter_code
_entity_poly.pdbx_strand_id
1 'polypeptide(L)'
;MFNHDQIIAAMRELNEALQTDHAHSQTATYVQSSLSKLQDACGATFADTFQQLLNQISMVMITDGLTLTAREVAALAAVRKLHPSGHRL
;
A
#
# COMPACT_ATOMS: atom_id res chain seq x y z
N MET A 1 -13.02 -5.47 -13.65
CA MET A 1 -13.85 -4.87 -12.60
C MET A 1 -12.89 -4.36 -11.54
N PHE A 2 -12.82 -3.04 -11.34
CA PHE A 2 -11.88 -2.43 -10.41
C PHE A 2 -12.47 -2.59 -9.00
N ASN A 3 -11.94 -3.52 -8.20
CA ASN A 3 -12.54 -3.85 -6.91
C ASN A 3 -11.98 -2.95 -5.80
N HIS A 4 -12.58 -1.76 -5.71
CA HIS A 4 -12.33 -0.75 -4.68
C HIS A 4 -12.21 -1.40 -3.28
N ASP A 5 -13.21 -2.18 -2.87
CA ASP A 5 -13.22 -2.84 -1.56
C ASP A 5 -12.05 -3.81 -1.34
N GLN A 6 -11.59 -4.52 -2.38
CA GLN A 6 -10.45 -5.44 -2.24
C GLN A 6 -9.14 -4.67 -2.07
N ILE A 7 -8.98 -3.55 -2.77
CA ILE A 7 -7.80 -2.70 -2.61
C ILE A 7 -7.78 -2.08 -1.22
N ILE A 8 -8.91 -1.57 -0.73
CA ILE A 8 -9.01 -1.04 0.63
C ILE A 8 -8.73 -2.12 1.67
N ALA A 9 -9.27 -3.33 1.51
CA ALA A 9 -9.02 -4.45 2.42
C ALA A 9 -7.53 -4.82 2.46
N ALA A 10 -6.88 -4.98 1.30
CA ALA A 10 -5.45 -5.30 1.22
C ALA A 10 -4.57 -4.16 1.79
N MET A 11 -4.96 -2.90 1.56
CA MET A 11 -4.27 -1.74 2.11
C MET A 11 -4.42 -1.64 3.64
N ARG A 12 -5.58 -2.01 4.20
CA ARG A 12 -5.77 -2.13 5.65
C ARG A 12 -4.87 -3.21 6.24
N GLU A 13 -4.81 -4.39 5.62
CA GLU A 13 -3.95 -5.48 6.08
C GLU A 13 -2.47 -5.09 6.06
N LEU A 14 -2.01 -4.43 5.00
CA LEU A 14 -0.64 -3.90 4.92
C LEU A 14 -0.37 -2.85 6.00
N ASN A 15 -1.31 -1.92 6.21
CA ASN A 15 -1.20 -0.92 7.26
C ASN A 15 -1.12 -1.58 8.64
N GLU A 16 -1.98 -2.55 8.94
CA GLU A 16 -1.97 -3.26 10.23
C GLU A 16 -0.67 -4.04 10.46
N ALA A 17 -0.12 -4.68 9.42
CA ALA A 17 1.17 -5.36 9.50
C ALA A 17 2.30 -4.37 9.83
N LEU A 18 2.39 -3.26 9.07
CA LEU A 18 3.38 -2.21 9.30
C LEU A 18 3.21 -1.51 10.65
N GLN A 19 1.99 -1.33 11.13
CA GLN A 19 1.73 -0.75 12.45
C GLN A 19 2.06 -1.71 13.60
N THR A 20 2.14 -3.02 13.34
CA THR A 20 2.54 -4.01 14.36
C THR A 20 4.05 -3.97 14.60
N ASP A 21 4.83 -4.02 13.53
CA ASP A 21 6.29 -4.21 13.61
C ASP A 21 7.08 -2.90 13.38
N HIS A 22 6.48 -1.92 12.70
CA HIS A 22 7.14 -0.71 12.22
C HIS A 22 6.29 0.57 12.41
N ALA A 23 5.50 0.66 13.49
CA ALA A 23 4.54 1.75 13.72
C ALA A 23 5.09 3.18 13.52
N HIS A 24 6.35 3.40 13.89
CA HIS A 24 6.99 4.73 13.85
C HIS A 24 7.78 4.98 12.56
N SER A 25 7.73 4.05 11.61
CA SER A 25 8.41 4.18 10.33
C SER A 25 7.75 5.21 9.41
N GLN A 26 8.56 5.82 8.52
CA GLN A 26 8.00 6.66 7.46
C GLN A 26 7.15 5.82 6.50
N THR A 27 7.49 4.54 6.31
CA THR A 27 6.71 3.64 5.47
C THR A 27 5.32 3.39 6.06
N ALA A 28 5.21 3.09 7.36
CA ALA A 28 3.91 2.91 8.03
C ALA A 28 3.08 4.19 7.97
N THR A 29 3.70 5.35 8.21
CA THR A 29 3.04 6.66 8.10
C THR A 29 2.54 6.94 6.69
N TYR A 30 3.37 6.63 5.69
CA TYR A 30 3.03 6.80 4.28
C TYR A 30 1.87 5.91 3.84
N VAL A 31 1.90 4.63 4.23
CA VAL A 31 0.84 3.65 3.94
C VAL A 31 -0.46 4.05 4.62
N GLN A 32 -0.42 4.47 5.89
CA GLN A 32 -1.58 4.95 6.62
C GLN A 32 -2.22 6.18 5.93
N SER A 33 -1.41 7.18 5.58
CA SER A 33 -1.90 8.38 4.90
C SER A 33 -2.52 8.06 3.54
N SER A 34 -1.91 7.15 2.79
CA SER A 34 -2.40 6.73 1.49
C SER A 34 -3.68 5.91 1.59
N LEU A 35 -3.81 5.04 2.60
CA LEU A 35 -5.06 4.32 2.88
C LEU A 35 -6.21 5.30 3.15
N SER A 36 -5.98 6.35 3.97
CA SER A 36 -7.01 7.37 4.21
C SER A 36 -7.41 8.07 2.92
N LYS A 37 -6.46 8.46 2.06
CA LYS A 37 -6.76 9.08 0.77
C LYS A 37 -7.53 8.15 -0.16
N LEU A 38 -7.22 6.85 -0.16
CA LEU A 38 -7.94 5.86 -0.95
C LEU A 38 -9.38 5.70 -0.45
N GLN A 39 -9.62 5.73 0.86
CA GLN A 39 -10.97 5.64 1.43
C GLN A 39 -11.86 6.84 1.05
N ASP A 40 -11.27 8.03 0.92
CA ASP A 40 -11.96 9.25 0.48
C ASP A 40 -12.08 9.37 -1.05
N ALA A 41 -11.28 8.62 -1.82
CA ALA A 41 -11.24 8.74 -3.28
C ALA A 41 -12.28 7.85 -3.98
N CYS A 42 -12.74 8.27 -5.16
CA CYS A 42 -13.65 7.49 -6.01
C CYS A 42 -13.27 7.59 -7.49
N GLY A 43 -13.62 6.56 -8.27
CA GLY A 43 -13.42 6.53 -9.72
C GLY A 43 -11.96 6.73 -10.14
N ALA A 44 -11.70 7.68 -11.05
CA ALA A 44 -10.36 7.95 -11.58
C ALA A 44 -9.36 8.42 -10.51
N THR A 45 -9.82 9.22 -9.54
CA THR A 45 -8.98 9.71 -8.43
C THR A 45 -8.47 8.56 -7.56
N PHE A 46 -9.30 7.53 -7.36
CA PHE A 46 -8.90 6.35 -6.62
C PHE A 46 -7.79 5.59 -7.34
N ALA A 47 -7.96 5.35 -8.65
CA ALA A 47 -6.98 4.63 -9.45
C ALA A 47 -5.63 5.37 -9.49
N ASP A 48 -5.65 6.70 -9.64
CA ASP A 48 -4.44 7.53 -9.63
C ASP A 48 -3.74 7.48 -8.26
N THR A 49 -4.50 7.66 -7.17
CA THR A 49 -3.98 7.57 -5.80
C THR A 49 -3.32 6.22 -5.54
N PHE A 50 -3.95 5.13 -6.00
CA PHE A 50 -3.41 3.79 -5.82
C PHE A 50 -2.13 3.56 -6.62
N GLN A 51 -2.09 4.04 -7.87
CA GLN A 51 -0.89 3.96 -8.70
C GLN A 51 0.27 4.79 -8.12
N GLN A 52 -0.02 6.00 -7.63
CA GLN A 52 0.98 6.83 -6.96
C GLN A 52 1.59 6.13 -5.74
N LEU A 53 0.76 5.48 -4.92
CA LEU A 53 1.24 4.69 -3.80
C LEU A 53 2.21 3.60 -4.24
N LEU A 54 1.86 2.81 -5.26
CA LEU A 54 2.69 1.69 -5.70
C LEU A 54 4.04 2.14 -6.25
N ASN A 55 4.07 3.30 -6.90
CA ASN A 55 5.30 3.89 -7.41
C ASN A 55 6.22 4.39 -6.31
N GLN A 56 5.67 4.93 -5.22
CA GLN A 56 6.44 5.59 -4.16
C GLN A 56 6.78 4.68 -2.98
N ILE A 57 5.96 3.66 -2.69
CA ILE A 57 6.14 2.81 -1.50
C ILE A 57 7.52 2.15 -1.46
N SER A 58 8.04 1.70 -2.61
CA SER A 58 9.39 1.12 -2.70
C SER A 58 10.48 2.13 -2.34
N MET A 59 10.33 3.38 -2.78
CA MET A 59 11.30 4.45 -2.51
C MET A 59 11.26 4.87 -1.04
N VAL A 60 10.07 4.98 -0.45
CA VAL A 60 9.91 5.28 0.97
C VAL A 60 10.53 4.17 1.82
N MET A 61 10.28 2.91 1.47
CA MET A 61 10.88 1.76 2.17
C MET A 61 12.40 1.75 2.12
N ILE A 62 12.99 2.04 0.96
CA ILE A 62 14.47 2.13 0.81
C ILE A 62 15.03 3.27 1.67
N THR A 63 14.36 4.42 1.66
CA THR A 63 14.77 5.60 2.44
C THR A 63 14.66 5.36 3.95
N ASP A 64 13.64 4.62 4.36
CA ASP A 64 13.39 4.31 5.76
C ASP A 64 14.28 3.16 6.30
N GLY A 65 14.96 2.43 5.41
CA GLY A 65 15.93 1.39 5.79
C GLY A 65 15.30 0.16 6.46
N LEU A 66 14.00 -0.06 6.28
CA LEU A 66 13.26 -1.14 6.94
C LEU A 66 13.58 -2.50 6.32
N THR A 67 13.63 -3.51 7.18
CA THR A 67 13.59 -4.91 6.76
C THR A 67 12.21 -5.47 7.05
N LEU A 68 11.41 -5.65 6.00
CA LEU A 68 10.06 -6.19 6.15
C LEU A 68 10.07 -7.62 6.68
N THR A 69 9.13 -7.90 7.57
CA THR A 69 8.76 -9.24 8.02
C THR A 69 8.06 -10.03 6.91
N ALA A 70 7.99 -11.36 7.05
CA ALA A 70 7.28 -12.21 6.10
C ALA A 70 5.79 -11.82 5.94
N ARG A 71 5.17 -11.33 7.03
CA ARG A 71 3.77 -10.87 7.02
C ARG A 71 3.61 -9.60 6.18
N GLU A 72 4.48 -8.61 6.36
CA GLU A 72 4.45 -7.36 5.61
C GLU A 72 4.78 -7.58 4.13
N VAL A 73 5.72 -8.48 3.82
CA VAL A 73 6.02 -8.88 2.43
C VAL A 73 4.80 -9.51 1.77
N ALA A 74 4.09 -10.40 2.47
CA ALA A 74 2.88 -11.04 1.95
C ALA A 74 1.76 -10.01 1.70
N ALA A 75 1.53 -9.10 2.65
CA ALA A 75 0.53 -8.05 2.53
C ALA A 75 0.87 -7.08 1.37
N LEU A 76 2.13 -6.66 1.24
CA LEU A 76 2.58 -5.81 0.14
C LEU A 76 2.43 -6.50 -1.22
N ALA A 77 2.72 -7.81 -1.30
CA ALA A 77 2.52 -8.59 -2.51
C ALA A 77 1.03 -8.70 -2.87
N ALA A 78 0.14 -8.84 -1.89
CA ALA A 78 -1.31 -8.84 -2.10
C ALA A 78 -1.79 -7.49 -2.68
N VAL A 79 -1.32 -6.37 -2.12
CA VAL A 79 -1.62 -5.03 -2.63
C VAL A 79 -1.14 -4.88 -4.08
N ARG A 80 0.10 -5.27 -4.40
CA ARG A 80 0.65 -5.18 -5.77
C ARG A 80 -0.10 -6.02 -6.79
N LYS A 81 -0.60 -7.19 -6.41
CA LYS A 81 -1.41 -8.07 -7.30
C LYS A 81 -2.72 -7.42 -7.72
N LEU A 82 -3.26 -6.49 -6.93
CA LEU A 82 -4.49 -5.77 -7.24
C LEU A 82 -4.27 -4.56 -8.15
N HIS A 83 -3.02 -4.28 -8.55
CA HIS A 83 -2.73 -3.21 -9.49
C HIS A 83 -3.39 -3.50 -10.86
N PRO A 84 -4.24 -2.58 -11.37
CA PRO A 84 -4.99 -2.80 -12.61
C PRO A 84 -4.11 -2.98 -13.86
N SER A 85 -2.86 -2.53 -13.79
CA SER A 85 -1.85 -2.79 -14.81
C SER A 85 -0.99 -3.96 -14.33
N GLY A 86 -1.26 -5.17 -14.81
CA GLY A 86 -0.48 -6.39 -14.51
C GLY A 86 0.97 -6.36 -15.04
N HIS A 87 1.69 -5.25 -14.89
CA HIS A 87 3.09 -5.14 -15.23
C HIS A 87 3.94 -5.64 -14.06
N ARG A 88 4.56 -6.78 -14.31
CA ARG A 88 5.71 -7.31 -13.58
C ARG A 88 6.78 -6.21 -13.53
N LEU A 89 7.11 -5.75 -12.32
CA LEU A 89 8.42 -5.20 -11.98
C LEU A 89 8.99 -6.09 -10.87
#